data_AF-A0A4S0N7N0-F1
#
_entry.id   AF-A0A4S0N7N0-F1
#
_cell.length_a   1.000
_cell.length_b   1.000
_cell.length_c   1.000
_cell.angle_alpha   90.00
_cell.angle_beta   90.00
_cell.angle_gamma   90.00
#
_symmetry.space_group_name_H-M   'P 1'
#
loop_
_entity.id
_entity.type
_entity.pdbx_description
1 polymer ?
#
loop_
_entity_poly.entity_id
_entity_poly.type
_entity_poly.pdbx_seq_one_letter_code
_entity_poly.pdbx_strand_id
1 'polypeptide(L)'
;MDQRKKRSPNEIRRAWEVCPSIPARDFAAQLGISEAELVAAHCGFGAARIDPRVNHLLTGLEFVGEVTALTRNQGAVHEKIGVFNKVITGNNHAMVLGDEFDLRVFPQAWRYGFAVERRHRGGIQRSLQFFDAAGAAVHKVHLRPVSNLHAYRKLVAELVSANQEPTMSLKARVADLGARTADRAGTVDDLREHWSRLTDVNLLKTLKLSRCQALRMVGQDYAWLLDNAAVGAVLQRAAEDELPIMCFVGNRGSIQTHSGLIKSVKQIGPCIYVLDETFRLHLRSHQIREVWAVRKPTNDSHVTSLEAYGSDGKMIIQLFGARKEGERERDDWRVLAENLPRFPDSYMRTAT
;
A
#
# COMPACT_ATOMS: atom_id res chain seq x y z
N MET A 1 -19.73 0.83 27.14
CA MET A 1 -21.13 0.87 26.67
C MET A 1 -21.28 2.13 25.83
N ASP A 2 -21.10 2.02 24.51
CA ASP A 2 -21.48 3.09 23.56
C ASP A 2 -21.85 2.37 22.26
N GLN A 3 -23.07 1.81 22.23
CA GLN A 3 -23.65 1.29 21.00
C GLN A 3 -24.00 2.50 20.13
N ARG A 4 -23.01 3.05 19.43
CA ARG A 4 -23.26 4.03 18.35
C ARG A 4 -24.32 3.43 17.45
N LYS A 5 -25.49 4.07 17.39
CA LYS A 5 -26.61 3.67 16.52
C LYS A 5 -26.07 3.57 15.09
N LYS A 6 -25.95 2.34 14.57
CA LYS A 6 -25.46 2.11 13.21
C LYS A 6 -26.37 2.86 12.25
N ARG A 7 -25.82 3.79 11.47
CA ARG A 7 -26.56 4.51 10.42
C ARG A 7 -27.11 3.51 9.41
N SER A 8 -28.35 3.71 8.99
CA SER A 8 -28.96 2.93 7.93
C SER A 8 -28.28 3.22 6.57
N PRO A 9 -28.33 2.28 5.62
CA PRO A 9 -27.81 2.51 4.26
C PRO A 9 -28.38 3.77 3.59
N ASN A 10 -29.67 4.07 3.83
CA ASN A 10 -30.32 5.25 3.26
C ASN A 10 -29.73 6.55 3.81
N GLU A 11 -29.43 6.63 5.11
CA GLU A 11 -28.79 7.78 5.73
C GLU A 11 -27.37 7.99 5.21
N ILE A 12 -26.61 6.89 5.02
CA ILE A 12 -25.26 6.94 4.45
C ILE A 12 -25.29 7.50 3.02
N ARG A 13 -26.21 7.01 2.17
CA ARG A 13 -26.32 7.49 0.77
C ARG A 13 -26.70 8.98 0.71
N ARG A 14 -27.72 9.40 1.47
CA ARG A 14 -28.13 10.82 1.53
C ARG A 14 -27.00 11.74 1.99
N ALA A 15 -26.22 11.32 2.99
CA ALA A 15 -25.07 12.10 3.47
C ALA A 15 -23.97 12.18 2.39
N TRP A 16 -23.78 11.13 1.59
CA TRP A 16 -22.76 11.11 0.54
C TRP A 16 -23.12 12.02 -0.65
N GLU A 17 -24.40 12.09 -1.03
CA GLU A 17 -24.89 12.92 -2.14
C GLU A 17 -24.59 14.41 -1.97
N VAL A 18 -24.59 14.89 -0.72
CA VAL A 18 -24.32 16.31 -0.40
C VAL A 18 -22.81 16.62 -0.23
N CYS A 19 -21.93 15.61 -0.31
CA CYS A 19 -20.48 15.77 -0.15
C CYS A 19 -19.66 15.21 -1.34
N PRO A 20 -19.94 15.62 -2.60
CA PRO A 20 -19.38 14.96 -3.79
C PRO A 20 -17.86 15.16 -3.99
N SER A 21 -17.26 16.16 -3.34
CA SER A 21 -15.83 16.52 -3.49
C SER A 21 -14.90 15.83 -2.50
N ILE A 22 -15.43 15.19 -1.45
CA ILE A 22 -14.61 14.57 -0.41
C ILE A 22 -14.21 13.15 -0.87
N PRO A 23 -12.94 12.73 -0.75
CA PRO A 23 -12.56 11.34 -1.00
C PRO A 23 -13.35 10.35 -0.13
N ALA A 24 -13.74 9.21 -0.71
CA ALA A 24 -14.57 8.20 -0.03
C ALA A 24 -14.01 7.75 1.34
N ARG A 25 -12.67 7.66 1.47
CA ARG A 25 -12.02 7.37 2.76
C ARG A 25 -12.36 8.41 3.82
N ASP A 26 -12.14 9.67 3.48
CA ASP A 26 -12.12 10.74 4.44
C ASP A 26 -13.56 11.03 4.90
N PHE A 27 -14.53 10.89 3.99
CA PHE A 27 -15.96 10.90 4.33
C PHE A 27 -16.38 9.72 5.22
N ALA A 28 -15.96 8.49 4.89
CA ALA A 28 -16.27 7.33 5.72
C ALA A 28 -15.74 7.54 7.16
N ALA A 29 -14.54 8.08 7.29
CA ALA A 29 -13.95 8.45 8.57
C ALA A 29 -14.76 9.53 9.31
N GLN A 30 -15.23 10.58 8.62
CA GLN A 30 -16.11 11.62 9.21
C GLN A 30 -17.43 11.03 9.73
N LEU A 31 -17.99 10.03 9.03
CA LEU A 31 -19.16 9.31 9.49
C LEU A 31 -18.84 8.24 10.55
N GLY A 32 -17.57 7.95 10.83
CA GLY A 32 -17.19 6.88 11.75
C GLY A 32 -17.58 5.48 11.26
N ILE A 33 -17.63 5.27 9.94
CA ILE A 33 -17.86 3.98 9.28
C ILE A 33 -16.62 3.58 8.48
N SER A 34 -16.53 2.32 8.10
CA SER A 34 -15.52 1.85 7.16
C SER A 34 -15.84 2.27 5.71
N GLU A 35 -14.83 2.25 4.86
CA GLU A 35 -15.03 2.52 3.43
C GLU A 35 -15.83 1.40 2.75
N ALA A 36 -15.68 0.16 3.21
CA ALA A 36 -16.50 -0.95 2.73
C ALA A 36 -17.98 -0.77 3.06
N GLU A 37 -18.32 -0.29 4.27
CA GLU A 37 -19.72 0.01 4.65
C GLU A 37 -20.31 1.13 3.77
N LEU A 38 -19.51 2.14 3.43
CA LEU A 38 -19.93 3.19 2.50
C LEU A 38 -20.28 2.61 1.11
N VAL A 39 -19.42 1.73 0.57
CA VAL A 39 -19.68 1.11 -0.73
C VAL A 39 -20.84 0.12 -0.67
N ALA A 40 -20.94 -0.67 0.41
CA ALA A 40 -22.05 -1.59 0.64
C ALA A 40 -23.39 -0.88 0.69
N ALA A 41 -23.47 0.30 1.31
CA ALA A 41 -24.70 1.10 1.33
C ALA A 41 -25.20 1.49 -0.07
N HIS A 42 -24.35 1.42 -1.09
CA HIS A 42 -24.68 1.68 -2.51
C HIS A 42 -24.99 0.40 -3.30
N CYS A 43 -25.07 -0.77 -2.67
CA CYS A 43 -25.51 -2.00 -3.36
C CYS A 43 -26.94 -1.83 -3.89
N GLY A 44 -27.13 -2.07 -5.18
CA GLY A 44 -28.39 -1.78 -5.90
C GLY A 44 -28.55 -0.32 -6.36
N PHE A 45 -27.63 0.58 -5.99
CA PHE A 45 -27.61 2.00 -6.36
C PHE A 45 -26.27 2.40 -7.01
N GLY A 46 -25.77 1.54 -7.91
CA GLY A 46 -24.48 1.74 -8.59
C GLY A 46 -23.32 0.96 -7.99
N ALA A 47 -23.55 0.13 -6.98
CA ALA A 47 -22.59 -0.92 -6.59
C ALA A 47 -23.26 -2.30 -6.64
N ALA A 48 -22.45 -3.32 -6.89
CA ALA A 48 -22.82 -4.72 -6.77
C ALA A 48 -21.72 -5.46 -6.00
N ARG A 49 -22.11 -6.32 -5.06
CA ARG A 49 -21.16 -7.20 -4.36
C ARG A 49 -20.63 -8.24 -5.32
N ILE A 50 -19.33 -8.47 -5.24
CA ILE A 50 -18.64 -9.54 -5.93
C ILE A 50 -17.84 -10.37 -4.92
N ASP A 51 -17.75 -11.66 -5.17
CA ASP A 51 -16.92 -12.54 -4.37
C ASP A 51 -15.45 -12.22 -4.66
N PRO A 52 -14.61 -11.97 -3.63
CA PRO A 52 -13.21 -11.56 -3.79
C PRO A 52 -12.32 -12.76 -4.14
N ARG A 53 -12.65 -13.48 -5.22
CA ARG A 53 -11.85 -14.60 -5.75
C ARG A 53 -10.62 -14.05 -6.46
N VAL A 54 -9.61 -13.68 -5.67
CA VAL A 54 -8.42 -12.93 -6.11
C VAL A 54 -7.73 -13.56 -7.32
N ASN A 55 -7.52 -14.87 -7.31
CA ASN A 55 -6.86 -15.55 -8.44
C ASN A 55 -7.65 -15.41 -9.73
N HIS A 56 -8.98 -15.60 -9.67
CA HIS A 56 -9.88 -15.44 -10.82
C HIS A 56 -9.96 -13.99 -11.29
N LEU A 57 -9.92 -13.04 -10.36
CA LEU A 57 -9.87 -11.62 -10.66
C LEU A 57 -8.59 -11.27 -11.42
N LEU A 58 -7.41 -11.65 -10.90
CA LEU A 58 -6.14 -11.26 -11.49
C LEU A 58 -5.96 -11.82 -12.91
N THR A 59 -6.34 -13.08 -13.13
CA THR A 59 -6.31 -13.67 -14.48
C THR A 59 -7.36 -13.06 -15.41
N GLY A 60 -8.56 -12.76 -14.89
CA GLY A 60 -9.61 -12.10 -15.67
C GLY A 60 -9.24 -10.67 -16.08
N LEU A 61 -8.47 -9.95 -15.26
CA LEU A 61 -8.02 -8.59 -15.54
C LEU A 61 -7.09 -8.50 -16.75
N GLU A 62 -6.40 -9.58 -17.13
CA GLU A 62 -5.56 -9.61 -18.33
C GLU A 62 -6.39 -9.27 -19.59
N PHE A 63 -7.64 -9.74 -19.66
CA PHE A 63 -8.55 -9.49 -20.78
C PHE A 63 -9.22 -8.11 -20.75
N VAL A 64 -9.22 -7.44 -19.60
CA VAL A 64 -9.78 -6.08 -19.45
C VAL A 64 -8.86 -5.05 -20.11
N GLY A 65 -7.58 -5.35 -20.29
CA GLY A 65 -6.60 -4.46 -20.90
C GLY A 65 -6.14 -3.35 -19.95
N GLU A 66 -5.88 -2.16 -20.49
CA GLU A 66 -5.28 -1.08 -19.72
C GLU A 66 -6.25 -0.54 -18.65
N VAL A 67 -5.78 -0.47 -17.41
CA VAL A 67 -6.53 -0.02 -16.23
C VAL A 67 -5.65 0.84 -15.33
N THR A 68 -6.25 1.54 -14.37
CA THR A 68 -5.51 2.17 -13.26
C THR A 68 -5.65 1.32 -12.00
N ALA A 69 -4.54 0.75 -11.51
CA ALA A 69 -4.46 0.04 -10.25
C ALA A 69 -4.07 0.98 -9.12
N LEU A 70 -4.76 0.89 -7.97
CA LEU A 70 -4.57 1.74 -6.82
C LEU A 70 -4.41 0.90 -5.55
N THR A 71 -3.26 1.06 -4.91
CA THR A 71 -2.96 0.52 -3.58
C THR A 71 -2.56 1.66 -2.66
N ARG A 72 -2.97 1.58 -1.39
CA ARG A 72 -2.70 2.65 -0.43
C ARG A 72 -2.64 2.16 1.00
N ASN A 73 -2.05 2.99 1.85
CA ASN A 73 -2.15 2.92 3.30
C ASN A 73 -2.59 4.28 3.86
N GLN A 74 -2.32 4.54 5.15
CA GLN A 74 -2.72 5.81 5.76
C GLN A 74 -1.96 7.00 5.17
N GLY A 75 -0.65 6.83 4.96
CA GLY A 75 0.28 7.89 4.59
C GLY A 75 0.61 7.99 3.10
N ALA A 76 0.34 6.97 2.29
CA ALA A 76 0.63 7.00 0.85
C ALA A 76 -0.48 6.38 0.00
N VAL A 77 -0.72 6.95 -1.18
CA VAL A 77 -1.54 6.40 -2.26
C VAL A 77 -0.66 6.21 -3.48
N HIS A 78 -0.66 5.00 -4.04
CA HIS A 78 0.10 4.60 -5.22
C HIS A 78 -0.88 4.20 -6.32
N GLU A 79 -0.86 4.95 -7.42
CA GLU A 79 -1.65 4.69 -8.61
C GLU A 79 -0.74 4.41 -9.79
N LYS A 80 -0.97 3.31 -10.49
CA LYS A 80 -0.22 2.93 -11.68
C LYS A 80 -1.18 2.56 -12.79
N ILE A 81 -0.88 3.01 -14.00
CA ILE A 81 -1.60 2.64 -15.22
C ILE A 81 -0.79 1.55 -15.92
N GLY A 82 -1.49 0.53 -16.41
CA GLY A 82 -0.87 -0.60 -17.10
C GLY A 82 -1.86 -1.70 -17.42
N VAL A 83 -1.34 -2.82 -17.91
CA VAL A 83 -2.10 -4.04 -18.22
C VAL A 83 -1.69 -5.13 -17.23
N PHE A 84 -2.66 -5.87 -16.70
CA PHE A 84 -2.36 -7.07 -15.92
C PHE A 84 -1.83 -8.15 -16.87
N ASN A 85 -0.64 -8.66 -16.62
CA ASN A 85 -0.05 -9.79 -17.34
C ASN A 85 0.95 -10.52 -16.44
N LYS A 86 1.44 -11.69 -16.87
CA LYS A 86 2.39 -12.51 -16.09
C LYS A 86 1.87 -12.78 -14.67
N VAL A 87 0.58 -13.10 -14.55
CA VAL A 87 -0.07 -13.36 -13.27
C VAL A 87 0.36 -14.73 -12.73
N ILE A 88 0.83 -14.76 -11.49
CA ILE A 88 1.17 -15.97 -10.74
C ILE A 88 0.15 -16.09 -9.61
N THR A 89 -0.73 -17.09 -9.69
CA THR A 89 -1.77 -17.32 -8.69
C THR A 89 -1.27 -18.14 -7.52
N GLY A 90 -1.86 -17.95 -6.34
CA GLY A 90 -1.62 -18.81 -5.19
C GLY A 90 -2.63 -18.55 -4.08
N ASN A 91 -2.69 -19.43 -3.07
CA ASN A 91 -3.67 -19.30 -1.98
C ASN A 91 -3.24 -18.29 -0.92
N ASN A 92 -1.94 -18.24 -0.63
CA ASN A 92 -1.37 -17.35 0.38
C ASN A 92 -0.68 -16.13 -0.24
N HIS A 93 -0.07 -16.33 -1.41
CA HIS A 93 0.69 -15.35 -2.15
C HIS A 93 0.34 -15.46 -3.62
N ALA A 94 -0.10 -14.36 -4.21
CA ALA A 94 -0.27 -14.19 -5.65
C ALA A 94 0.54 -12.98 -6.09
N MET A 95 0.96 -12.94 -7.35
CA MET A 95 1.88 -11.93 -7.88
C MET A 95 1.46 -11.54 -9.29
N VAL A 96 1.75 -10.29 -9.65
CA VAL A 96 1.72 -9.80 -11.03
C VAL A 96 3.11 -9.26 -11.29
N LEU A 97 3.83 -9.86 -12.23
CA LEU A 97 5.22 -9.52 -12.56
C LEU A 97 5.30 -9.00 -13.99
N GLY A 98 4.43 -8.04 -14.28
CA GLY A 98 4.30 -7.43 -15.59
C GLY A 98 5.32 -6.33 -15.84
N ASP A 99 5.25 -5.77 -17.05
CA ASP A 99 6.15 -4.69 -17.46
C ASP A 99 5.76 -3.37 -16.76
N GLU A 100 4.45 -3.12 -16.58
CA GLU A 100 3.94 -1.94 -15.85
C GLU A 100 3.53 -2.23 -14.40
N PHE A 101 2.97 -3.42 -14.13
CA PHE A 101 2.50 -3.81 -12.81
C PHE A 101 3.45 -4.80 -12.14
N ASP A 102 4.06 -4.36 -11.04
CA ASP A 102 4.69 -5.23 -10.06
C ASP A 102 3.86 -5.21 -8.76
N LEU A 103 3.11 -6.30 -8.56
CA LEU A 103 2.20 -6.48 -7.43
C LEU A 103 2.58 -7.71 -6.62
N ARG A 104 2.58 -7.57 -5.30
CA ARG A 104 2.50 -8.69 -4.35
C ARG A 104 1.12 -8.66 -3.72
N VAL A 105 0.39 -9.75 -3.81
CA VAL A 105 -1.00 -9.86 -3.36
C VAL A 105 -1.11 -10.97 -2.32
N PHE A 106 -1.85 -10.71 -1.25
CA PHE A 106 -2.10 -11.66 -0.17
C PHE A 106 -3.60 -11.99 -0.14
N PRO A 107 -4.06 -13.01 -0.89
CA PRO A 107 -5.48 -13.24 -1.13
C PRO A 107 -6.32 -13.37 0.14
N GLN A 108 -5.78 -13.98 1.20
CA GLN A 108 -6.49 -14.16 2.47
C GLN A 108 -6.90 -12.85 3.15
N ALA A 109 -6.22 -11.74 2.86
CA ALA A 109 -6.57 -10.43 3.41
C ALA A 109 -7.78 -9.79 2.71
N TRP A 110 -8.18 -10.28 1.53
CA TRP A 110 -9.27 -9.73 0.72
C TRP A 110 -10.58 -10.38 1.16
N ARG A 111 -11.41 -9.63 1.89
CA ARG A 111 -12.63 -10.18 2.48
C ARG A 111 -13.91 -9.77 1.77
N TYR A 112 -13.94 -8.58 1.18
CA TYR A 112 -15.10 -8.05 0.50
C TYR A 112 -14.71 -7.44 -0.84
N GLY A 113 -15.54 -7.62 -1.86
CA GLY A 113 -15.36 -7.06 -3.19
C GLY A 113 -16.62 -6.37 -3.68
N PHE A 114 -16.45 -5.29 -4.44
CA PHE A 114 -17.56 -4.57 -5.07
C PHE A 114 -17.19 -4.14 -6.48
N ALA A 115 -18.10 -4.34 -7.43
CA ALA A 115 -18.10 -3.66 -8.70
C ALA A 115 -18.90 -2.35 -8.55
N VAL A 116 -18.29 -1.22 -8.84
CA VAL A 116 -18.87 0.11 -8.60
C VAL A 116 -18.92 0.89 -9.90
N GLU A 117 -20.11 1.39 -10.23
CA GLU A 117 -20.37 2.37 -11.28
C GLU A 117 -20.75 3.72 -10.66
N ARG A 118 -20.02 4.78 -11.02
CA ARG A 118 -20.33 6.16 -10.62
C ARG A 118 -20.58 7.02 -11.84
N ARG A 119 -21.76 7.66 -11.86
CA ARG A 119 -22.11 8.66 -12.85
C ARG A 119 -21.61 10.03 -12.40
N HIS A 120 -20.89 10.71 -13.28
CA HIS A 120 -20.46 12.09 -13.10
C HIS A 120 -20.65 12.85 -14.42
N ARG A 121 -20.44 14.17 -14.44
CA ARG A 121 -20.63 15.00 -15.64
C ARG A 121 -19.81 14.51 -16.85
N GLY A 122 -18.68 13.85 -16.62
CA GLY A 122 -17.79 13.28 -17.64
C GLY A 122 -18.10 11.84 -18.07
N GLY A 123 -19.18 11.22 -17.56
CA GLY A 123 -19.63 9.89 -17.95
C GLY A 123 -19.72 8.89 -16.80
N ILE A 124 -19.58 7.60 -17.12
CA ILE A 124 -19.65 6.50 -16.14
C ILE A 124 -18.23 6.02 -15.82
N GLN A 125 -17.80 6.21 -14.58
CA GLN A 125 -16.57 5.61 -14.06
C GLN A 125 -16.89 4.23 -13.48
N ARG A 126 -16.10 3.23 -13.85
CA ARG A 126 -16.25 1.85 -13.36
C ARG A 126 -15.02 1.44 -12.58
N SER A 127 -15.22 0.69 -11.51
CA SER A 127 -14.13 0.17 -10.69
C SER A 127 -14.47 -1.16 -10.03
N LEU A 128 -13.44 -1.92 -9.72
CA LEU A 128 -13.46 -3.06 -8.81
C LEU A 128 -12.76 -2.62 -7.53
N GLN A 129 -13.42 -2.75 -6.38
CA GLN A 129 -12.90 -2.25 -5.10
C GLN A 129 -12.92 -3.37 -4.08
N PHE A 130 -11.77 -3.60 -3.45
CA PHE A 130 -11.57 -4.72 -2.53
C PHE A 130 -11.17 -4.22 -1.15
N PHE A 131 -11.70 -4.88 -0.14
CA PHE A 131 -11.60 -4.49 1.26
C PHE A 131 -11.28 -5.68 2.14
N ASP A 132 -10.64 -5.40 3.26
CA ASP A 132 -10.28 -6.39 4.26
C ASP A 132 -11.41 -6.66 5.27
N ALA A 133 -11.17 -7.56 6.22
CA ALA A 133 -12.15 -7.95 7.23
C ALA A 133 -12.61 -6.81 8.16
N ALA A 134 -11.87 -5.69 8.23
CA ALA A 134 -12.25 -4.50 8.98
C ALA A 134 -12.87 -3.41 8.07
N GLY A 135 -13.08 -3.70 6.79
CA GLY A 135 -13.66 -2.78 5.81
C GLY A 135 -12.71 -1.69 5.31
N ALA A 136 -11.40 -1.82 5.53
CA ALA A 136 -10.41 -0.91 4.96
C ALA A 136 -10.03 -1.35 3.54
N ALA A 137 -9.81 -0.38 2.65
CA ALA A 137 -9.48 -0.65 1.25
C ALA A 137 -8.11 -1.34 1.13
N VAL A 138 -8.08 -2.42 0.36
CA VAL A 138 -6.90 -3.21 0.05
C VAL A 138 -6.36 -2.84 -1.32
N HIS A 139 -7.20 -2.92 -2.35
CA HIS A 139 -6.82 -2.65 -3.73
C HIS A 139 -8.03 -2.19 -4.52
N LYS A 140 -7.80 -1.33 -5.52
CA LYS A 140 -8.84 -0.90 -6.46
C LYS A 140 -8.31 -0.93 -7.88
N VAL A 141 -9.16 -1.33 -8.81
CA VAL A 141 -8.89 -1.29 -10.25
C VAL A 141 -9.94 -0.41 -10.90
N HIS A 142 -9.53 0.67 -11.55
CA HIS A 142 -10.42 1.58 -12.27
C HIS A 142 -10.27 1.36 -13.76
N LEU A 143 -11.41 1.27 -14.44
CA LEU A 143 -11.43 1.23 -15.89
C LEU A 143 -11.07 2.61 -16.45
N ARG A 144 -10.39 2.56 -17.59
CA ARG A 144 -10.03 3.69 -18.42
C ARG A 144 -10.90 3.69 -19.69
N PRO A 145 -10.96 4.79 -20.45
CA PRO A 145 -11.72 4.83 -21.70
C PRO A 145 -11.32 3.74 -22.70
N VAL A 146 -10.04 3.34 -22.69
CA VAL A 146 -9.48 2.30 -23.57
C VAL A 146 -9.66 0.87 -23.04
N SER A 147 -10.17 0.68 -21.81
CA SER A 147 -10.36 -0.66 -21.25
C SER A 147 -11.43 -1.44 -22.03
N ASN A 148 -11.27 -2.76 -22.13
CA ASN A 148 -12.24 -3.65 -22.72
C ASN A 148 -13.46 -3.83 -21.80
N LEU A 149 -14.52 -3.05 -22.07
CA LEU A 149 -15.75 -3.07 -21.30
C LEU A 149 -16.48 -4.42 -21.36
N HIS A 150 -16.38 -5.15 -22.48
CA HIS A 150 -17.01 -6.47 -22.61
C HIS A 150 -16.34 -7.49 -21.68
N ALA A 151 -15.01 -7.55 -21.70
CA ALA A 151 -14.24 -8.42 -20.80
C ALA A 151 -14.50 -8.08 -19.33
N TYR A 152 -14.54 -6.78 -18.98
CA TYR A 152 -14.91 -6.34 -17.63
C TYR A 152 -16.29 -6.84 -17.20
N ARG A 153 -17.31 -6.68 -18.05
CA ARG A 153 -18.68 -7.12 -17.72
C ARG A 153 -18.75 -8.63 -17.53
N LYS A 154 -18.06 -9.39 -18.38
CA LYS A 154 -17.94 -10.84 -18.24
C LYS A 154 -17.31 -11.23 -16.89
N LEU A 155 -16.17 -10.61 -16.56
CA LEU A 155 -15.47 -10.86 -15.29
C LEU A 155 -16.35 -10.52 -14.08
N VAL A 156 -17.05 -9.37 -14.11
CA VAL A 156 -17.98 -9.01 -13.05
C VAL A 156 -19.08 -10.05 -12.93
N ALA A 157 -19.73 -10.44 -14.04
CA ALA A 157 -20.81 -11.42 -14.06
C ALA A 157 -20.39 -12.76 -13.44
N GLU A 158 -19.17 -13.20 -13.70
CA GLU A 158 -18.62 -14.41 -13.10
C GLU A 158 -18.42 -14.26 -11.59
N LEU A 159 -18.03 -13.08 -11.11
CA LEU A 159 -17.73 -12.79 -9.71
C LEU A 159 -18.93 -12.30 -8.88
N VAL A 160 -20.10 -12.02 -9.47
CA VAL A 160 -21.26 -11.50 -8.71
C VAL A 160 -21.62 -12.41 -7.55
N SER A 161 -21.73 -11.83 -6.36
CA SER A 161 -22.14 -12.57 -5.16
C SER A 161 -23.65 -12.76 -5.13
N ALA A 162 -24.13 -13.90 -4.63
CA ALA A 162 -25.55 -14.10 -4.36
C ALA A 162 -26.07 -13.17 -3.26
N ASN A 163 -25.21 -12.75 -2.33
CA ASN A 163 -25.54 -11.75 -1.33
C ASN A 163 -25.35 -10.34 -1.89
N GLN A 164 -26.42 -9.56 -1.97
CA GLN A 164 -26.42 -8.15 -2.39
C GLN A 164 -26.91 -7.20 -1.27
N GLU A 165 -26.90 -7.63 -0.01
CA GLU A 165 -27.38 -6.83 1.10
C GLU A 165 -26.61 -5.49 1.23
N PRO A 166 -27.29 -4.38 1.49
CA PRO A 166 -26.64 -3.06 1.59
C PRO A 166 -25.93 -2.83 2.93
N THR A 167 -25.97 -3.80 3.84
CA THR A 167 -25.39 -3.73 5.19
C THR A 167 -24.20 -4.68 5.34
N MET A 168 -23.30 -4.38 6.28
CA MET A 168 -22.14 -5.23 6.55
C MET A 168 -22.02 -5.56 8.03
N SER A 169 -21.62 -6.80 8.30
CA SER A 169 -21.09 -7.21 9.60
C SER A 169 -19.58 -7.33 9.47
N LEU A 170 -18.87 -6.33 10.02
CA LEU A 170 -17.42 -6.30 10.05
C LEU A 170 -16.89 -6.97 11.30
N LYS A 171 -15.75 -7.62 11.19
CA LYS A 171 -15.00 -8.01 12.38
C LYS A 171 -14.39 -6.76 12.98
N ALA A 172 -14.43 -6.64 14.31
CA ALA A 172 -13.70 -5.58 15.00
C ALA A 172 -12.24 -5.62 14.53
N ARG A 173 -11.67 -4.44 14.24
CA ARG A 173 -10.26 -4.32 13.92
C ARG A 173 -9.47 -4.78 15.14
N VAL A 174 -8.92 -5.99 15.08
CA VAL A 174 -7.92 -6.42 16.07
C VAL A 174 -6.79 -5.40 15.95
N ALA A 175 -6.55 -4.64 17.03
CA ALA A 175 -5.37 -3.81 17.11
C ALA A 175 -4.19 -4.77 16.93
N ASP A 176 -3.40 -4.53 15.90
CA ASP A 176 -2.09 -5.16 15.81
C ASP A 176 -1.30 -4.54 16.96
N LEU A 177 -1.34 -5.18 18.13
CA LEU A 177 -0.52 -4.84 19.28
C LEU A 177 0.90 -5.21 18.90
N GLY A 178 1.48 -4.49 17.91
CA GLY A 178 2.78 -4.78 17.32
C GLY A 178 3.73 -5.10 18.45
N ALA A 179 4.18 -6.35 18.49
CA ALA A 179 4.82 -7.03 19.61
C ALA A 179 5.02 -6.14 20.87
N ARG A 180 3.94 -5.84 21.58
CA ARG A 180 4.00 -5.42 22.99
C ARG A 180 4.02 -6.68 23.84
N THR A 181 4.98 -7.56 23.57
CA THR A 181 5.16 -8.78 24.33
C THR A 181 6.44 -8.66 25.11
N ALA A 182 6.29 -8.51 26.43
CA ALA A 182 7.35 -8.65 27.43
C ALA A 182 7.88 -10.10 27.52
N ASP A 183 7.30 -11.03 26.77
CA ASP A 183 7.72 -12.44 26.71
C ASP A 183 8.86 -12.63 25.71
N ARG A 184 10.10 -12.62 26.22
CA ARG A 184 11.37 -12.95 25.56
C ARG A 184 11.38 -12.72 24.05
N ALA A 185 11.50 -11.46 23.65
CA ALA A 185 11.95 -11.11 22.30
C ALA A 185 13.36 -11.68 22.05
N GLY A 186 13.67 -12.01 20.79
CA GLY A 186 15.02 -12.45 20.41
C GLY A 186 16.08 -11.44 20.84
N THR A 187 17.29 -11.93 21.14
CA THR A 187 18.40 -11.05 21.52
C THR A 187 18.91 -10.23 20.32
N VAL A 188 19.70 -9.19 20.58
CA VAL A 188 20.37 -8.43 19.52
C VAL A 188 21.28 -9.35 18.68
N ASP A 189 21.94 -10.31 19.33
CA ASP A 189 22.82 -11.26 18.65
C ASP A 189 22.02 -12.21 17.75
N ASP A 190 20.89 -12.75 18.21
CA ASP A 190 20.00 -13.57 17.37
C ASP A 190 19.53 -12.76 16.15
N LEU A 191 19.09 -11.53 16.38
CA LEU A 191 18.64 -10.64 15.32
C LEU A 191 19.76 -10.41 14.29
N ARG A 192 20.97 -10.09 14.74
CA ARG A 192 22.10 -9.80 13.85
C ARG A 192 22.57 -11.05 13.10
N GLU A 193 22.60 -12.21 13.75
CA GLU A 193 22.93 -13.48 13.10
C GLU A 193 21.98 -13.75 11.94
N HIS A 194 20.68 -13.71 12.19
CA HIS A 194 19.69 -13.95 11.16
C HIS A 194 19.65 -12.83 10.09
N TRP A 195 19.83 -11.57 10.47
CA TRP A 195 19.86 -10.44 9.54
C TRP A 195 21.09 -10.47 8.63
N SER A 196 22.22 -11.02 9.09
CA SER A 196 23.41 -11.16 8.23
C SER A 196 23.20 -12.15 7.08
N ARG A 197 22.30 -13.12 7.26
CA ARG A 197 22.02 -14.17 6.26
C ARG A 197 20.81 -13.84 5.38
N LEU A 198 19.79 -13.16 5.93
CA LEU A 198 18.51 -12.81 5.26
C LEU A 198 17.87 -13.95 4.44
N THR A 199 18.13 -15.21 4.79
CA THR A 199 17.55 -16.38 4.13
C THR A 199 16.14 -16.70 4.62
N ASP A 200 15.73 -16.15 5.77
CA ASP A 200 14.42 -16.41 6.39
C ASP A 200 13.46 -15.22 6.18
N VAL A 201 12.47 -15.42 5.32
CA VAL A 201 11.39 -14.46 5.05
C VAL A 201 10.47 -14.22 6.27
N ASN A 202 10.52 -15.07 7.29
CA ASN A 202 9.71 -14.96 8.51
C ASN A 202 10.52 -14.55 9.75
N LEU A 203 11.80 -14.16 9.60
CA LEU A 203 12.71 -13.76 10.68
C LEU A 203 12.03 -12.98 11.82
N LEU A 204 11.35 -11.88 11.48
CA LEU A 204 10.75 -10.99 12.48
C LEU A 204 9.63 -11.66 13.29
N LYS A 205 8.88 -12.57 12.67
CA LYS A 205 7.85 -13.35 13.38
C LYS A 205 8.50 -14.34 14.33
N THR A 206 9.58 -15.01 13.90
CA THR A 206 10.35 -15.95 14.72
C THR A 206 10.89 -15.27 15.97
N LEU A 207 11.47 -14.06 15.83
CA LEU A 207 12.00 -13.28 16.95
C LEU A 207 10.93 -12.48 17.72
N LYS A 208 9.67 -12.55 17.28
CA LYS A 208 8.54 -11.77 17.83
C LYS A 208 8.86 -10.27 17.91
N LEU A 209 9.55 -9.75 16.90
CA LEU A 209 9.91 -8.34 16.81
C LEU A 209 9.05 -7.64 15.75
N SER A 210 8.59 -6.43 16.04
CA SER A 210 8.15 -5.53 14.98
C SER A 210 9.33 -5.07 14.12
N ARG A 211 9.05 -4.62 12.90
CA ARG A 211 10.07 -4.09 11.99
C ARG A 211 10.82 -2.90 12.61
N CYS A 212 10.11 -1.93 13.20
CA CYS A 212 10.74 -0.78 13.87
C CYS A 212 11.61 -1.17 15.06
N GLN A 213 11.17 -2.14 15.88
CA GLN A 213 12.00 -2.65 16.99
C GLN A 213 13.29 -3.28 16.45
N ALA A 214 13.19 -4.12 15.42
CA ALA A 214 14.35 -4.74 14.80
C ALA A 214 15.32 -3.69 14.22
N LEU A 215 14.83 -2.65 13.55
CA LEU A 215 15.69 -1.58 13.03
C LEU A 215 16.45 -0.82 14.11
N ARG A 216 15.83 -0.57 15.27
CA ARG A 216 16.50 0.05 16.42
C ARG A 216 17.54 -0.86 17.07
N MET A 217 17.32 -2.17 17.02
CA MET A 217 18.17 -3.17 17.68
C MET A 217 19.33 -3.66 16.80
N VAL A 218 19.17 -3.70 15.48
CA VAL A 218 20.10 -4.40 14.58
C VAL A 218 21.47 -3.74 14.50
N GLY A 219 21.61 -2.45 14.83
CA GLY A 219 22.89 -1.72 14.84
C GLY A 219 23.07 -0.77 13.65
N GLN A 220 23.87 0.28 13.84
CA GLN A 220 24.05 1.37 12.87
C GLN A 220 24.76 0.98 11.57
N ASP A 221 25.46 -0.15 11.57
CA ASP A 221 26.04 -0.76 10.37
C ASP A 221 24.97 -1.28 9.41
N TYR A 222 23.81 -1.68 9.93
CA TYR A 222 22.66 -2.17 9.16
C TYR A 222 21.51 -1.16 9.03
N ALA A 223 21.25 -0.34 10.03
CA ALA A 223 20.14 0.61 9.98
C ALA A 223 20.41 1.88 10.81
N TRP A 224 20.09 3.04 10.23
CA TRP A 224 20.21 4.32 10.93
C TRP A 224 19.05 5.25 10.61
N LEU A 225 18.72 6.11 11.58
CA LEU A 225 17.67 7.12 11.44
C LEU A 225 18.13 8.27 10.55
N LEU A 226 17.22 8.71 9.70
CA LEU A 226 17.36 9.86 8.82
C LEU A 226 16.40 10.97 9.22
N ASP A 227 16.68 12.18 8.75
CA ASP A 227 15.74 13.28 8.86
C ASP A 227 14.39 12.93 8.20
N ASN A 228 13.27 13.38 8.79
CA ASN A 228 11.94 13.07 8.27
C ASN A 228 11.68 13.68 6.87
N ALA A 229 12.45 14.69 6.46
CA ALA A 229 12.43 15.24 5.10
C ALA A 229 13.13 14.35 4.06
N ALA A 230 13.87 13.31 4.48
CA ALA A 230 14.69 12.49 3.60
C ALA A 230 13.90 11.83 2.45
N VAL A 231 12.68 11.36 2.70
CA VAL A 231 11.84 10.76 1.64
C VAL A 231 11.53 11.78 0.55
N GLY A 232 11.20 13.01 0.93
CA GLY A 232 10.91 14.08 -0.02
C GLY A 232 12.15 14.48 -0.81
N ALA A 233 13.28 14.61 -0.13
CA ALA A 233 14.56 14.92 -0.76
C ALA A 233 14.98 13.86 -1.78
N VAL A 234 14.83 12.56 -1.45
CA VAL A 234 15.15 11.46 -2.37
C VAL A 234 14.24 11.48 -3.59
N LEU A 235 12.93 11.68 -3.44
CA LEU A 235 12.02 11.75 -4.58
C LEU A 235 12.36 12.91 -5.51
N GLN A 236 12.61 14.09 -4.94
CA GLN A 236 13.00 15.29 -5.69
C GLN A 236 14.32 15.05 -6.44
N ARG A 237 15.33 14.53 -5.75
CA ARG A 237 16.65 14.26 -6.33
C ARG A 237 16.61 13.18 -7.41
N ALA A 238 15.81 12.13 -7.20
CA ALA A 238 15.65 11.07 -8.19
C ALA A 238 15.01 11.58 -9.49
N ALA A 239 14.10 12.55 -9.40
CA ALA A 239 13.53 13.21 -10.57
C ALA A 239 14.53 14.14 -11.27
N GLU A 240 15.32 14.91 -10.51
CA GLU A 240 16.33 15.83 -11.04
C GLU A 240 17.48 15.11 -11.73
N ASP A 241 17.96 14.01 -11.15
CA ASP A 241 19.10 13.24 -11.66
C ASP A 241 18.68 12.17 -12.69
N GLU A 242 17.38 12.08 -13.02
CA GLU A 242 16.82 10.98 -13.81
C GLU A 242 17.26 9.59 -13.29
N LEU A 243 17.28 9.44 -11.96
CA LEU A 243 17.67 8.20 -11.28
C LEU A 243 16.47 7.26 -11.23
N PRO A 244 16.51 6.08 -11.88
CA PRO A 244 15.42 5.12 -11.78
C PRO A 244 15.36 4.51 -10.38
N ILE A 245 14.17 4.54 -9.78
CA ILE A 245 13.89 4.05 -8.43
C ILE A 245 12.85 2.93 -8.44
N MET A 246 12.79 2.18 -7.36
CA MET A 246 11.64 1.35 -7.01
C MET A 246 10.90 1.98 -5.84
N CYS A 247 9.60 2.21 -5.98
CA CYS A 247 8.73 2.79 -4.96
C CYS A 247 7.63 1.81 -4.56
N PHE A 248 7.73 1.31 -3.33
CA PHE A 248 6.81 0.34 -2.74
C PHE A 248 5.81 1.04 -1.81
N VAL A 249 4.52 0.83 -2.07
CA VAL A 249 3.44 1.24 -1.17
C VAL A 249 2.51 0.05 -1.00
N GLY A 250 2.20 -0.30 0.24
CA GLY A 250 1.39 -1.46 0.52
C GLY A 250 0.53 -1.34 1.77
N ASN A 251 -0.35 -2.30 1.89
CA ASN A 251 -1.15 -2.61 3.07
C ASN A 251 -1.14 -4.14 3.28
N ARG A 252 -1.95 -4.62 4.22
CA ARG A 252 -1.99 -6.04 4.58
C ARG A 252 -2.37 -7.01 3.45
N GLY A 253 -3.01 -6.53 2.39
CA GLY A 253 -3.51 -7.38 1.31
C GLY A 253 -2.88 -7.16 -0.06
N SER A 254 -2.16 -6.05 -0.25
CA SER A 254 -1.46 -5.74 -1.49
C SER A 254 -0.28 -4.82 -1.25
N ILE A 255 0.83 -5.09 -1.94
CA ILE A 255 1.96 -4.18 -2.09
C ILE A 255 2.09 -3.90 -3.59
N GLN A 256 2.14 -2.63 -3.95
CA GLN A 256 2.30 -2.16 -5.32
C GLN A 256 3.62 -1.43 -5.45
N THR A 257 4.35 -1.81 -6.50
CA THR A 257 5.68 -1.31 -6.79
C THR A 257 5.66 -0.55 -8.10
N HIS A 258 6.22 0.64 -8.09
CA HIS A 258 6.64 1.33 -9.32
C HIS A 258 8.13 1.10 -9.47
N SER A 259 8.59 0.75 -10.67
CA SER A 259 10.02 0.65 -11.00
C SER A 259 10.28 1.50 -12.24
N GLY A 260 11.19 2.47 -12.14
CA GLY A 260 11.55 3.33 -13.26
C GLY A 260 11.81 4.77 -12.84
N LEU A 261 11.84 5.64 -13.84
CA LEU A 261 12.01 7.08 -13.66
C LEU A 261 10.74 7.72 -13.10
N ILE A 262 10.94 8.70 -12.24
CA ILE A 262 9.91 9.67 -11.87
C ILE A 262 10.30 11.04 -12.42
N LYS A 263 9.35 11.87 -12.83
CA LYS A 263 9.65 13.16 -13.47
C LYS A 263 9.04 14.36 -12.75
N SER A 264 7.73 14.34 -12.54
CA SER A 264 7.00 15.49 -11.99
C SER A 264 6.78 15.33 -10.48
N VAL A 265 7.77 15.74 -9.68
CA VAL A 265 7.65 15.81 -8.22
C VAL A 265 7.20 17.21 -7.78
N LYS A 266 6.15 17.29 -6.96
CA LYS A 266 5.62 18.55 -6.44
C LYS A 266 5.28 18.45 -4.97
N GLN A 267 5.68 19.44 -4.18
CA GLN A 267 5.21 19.60 -2.81
C GLN A 267 4.06 20.61 -2.78
N ILE A 268 2.90 20.18 -2.27
CA ILE A 268 1.73 21.04 -2.09
C ILE A 268 1.27 20.88 -0.64
N GLY A 269 1.53 21.90 0.17
CA GLY A 269 1.29 21.85 1.61
C GLY A 269 2.06 20.69 2.27
N PRO A 270 1.41 19.86 3.11
CA PRO A 270 2.04 18.77 3.83
C PRO A 270 2.07 17.45 3.04
N CYS A 271 1.96 17.54 1.71
CA CYS A 271 1.89 16.40 0.80
C CYS A 271 2.90 16.55 -0.33
N ILE A 272 3.49 15.41 -0.72
CA ILE A 272 4.39 15.27 -1.86
C ILE A 272 3.67 14.44 -2.92
N TYR A 273 3.73 14.89 -4.15
CA TYR A 273 3.08 14.26 -5.29
C TYR A 273 4.10 13.88 -6.36
N VAL A 274 3.99 12.67 -6.88
CA VAL A 274 4.53 12.32 -8.21
C VAL A 274 3.34 12.33 -9.16
N LEU A 275 3.42 13.09 -10.25
CA LEU A 275 2.30 13.32 -11.18
C LEU A 275 2.68 12.93 -12.61
N ASP A 276 3.28 11.76 -12.78
CA ASP A 276 3.66 11.26 -14.09
C ASP A 276 2.45 10.68 -14.83
N GLU A 277 2.62 10.48 -16.14
CA GLU A 277 1.54 10.04 -17.01
C GLU A 277 0.94 8.69 -16.56
N THR A 278 1.82 7.72 -16.28
CA THR A 278 1.45 6.35 -15.92
C THR A 278 1.60 6.05 -14.43
N PHE A 279 2.23 6.91 -13.64
CA PHE A 279 2.47 6.70 -12.21
C PHE A 279 2.13 7.96 -11.41
N ARG A 280 1.26 7.80 -10.41
CA ARG A 280 0.97 8.86 -9.45
C ARG A 280 1.22 8.37 -8.03
N LEU A 281 1.91 9.19 -7.26
CA LEU A 281 2.11 9.00 -5.83
C LEU A 281 1.52 10.20 -5.12
N HIS A 282 0.77 9.95 -4.05
CA HIS A 282 0.38 10.99 -3.09
C HIS A 282 0.87 10.56 -1.72
N LEU A 283 1.94 11.20 -1.25
CA LEU A 283 2.57 10.96 0.04
C LEU A 283 2.19 12.08 1.01
N ARG A 284 1.54 11.73 2.12
CA ARG A 284 1.22 12.63 3.24
C ARG A 284 2.44 12.71 4.16
N SER A 285 3.41 13.58 3.84
CA SER A 285 4.70 13.64 4.55
C SER A 285 4.55 13.93 6.04
N HIS A 286 3.53 14.69 6.45
CA HIS A 286 3.20 14.94 7.87
C HIS A 286 2.82 13.68 8.68
N GLN A 287 2.51 12.55 8.01
CA GLN A 287 2.25 11.29 8.70
C GLN A 287 3.53 10.46 8.96
N ILE A 288 4.67 10.87 8.39
CA ILE A 288 5.95 10.21 8.60
C ILE A 288 6.46 10.58 9.99
N ARG A 289 6.74 9.55 10.80
CA ARG A 289 7.27 9.68 12.15
C ARG A 289 8.76 9.34 12.22
N GLU A 290 9.16 8.30 11.51
CA GLU A 290 10.55 7.84 11.42
C GLU A 290 10.90 7.49 9.99
N VAL A 291 12.12 7.84 9.58
CA VAL A 291 12.71 7.42 8.31
C VAL A 291 14.01 6.71 8.61
N TRP A 292 14.19 5.55 8.00
CA TRP A 292 15.35 4.69 8.20
C TRP A 292 16.04 4.43 6.87
N ALA A 293 17.36 4.57 6.83
CA ALA A 293 18.16 3.88 5.83
C ALA A 293 18.49 2.48 6.38
N VAL A 294 18.37 1.48 5.51
CA VAL A 294 18.50 0.07 5.89
C VAL A 294 19.33 -0.67 4.85
N ARG A 295 20.44 -1.28 5.28
CA ARG A 295 21.26 -2.20 4.50
C ARG A 295 20.79 -3.63 4.72
N LYS A 296 20.50 -4.30 3.62
CA LYS A 296 20.10 -5.72 3.57
C LYS A 296 21.22 -6.50 2.88
N PRO A 297 21.95 -7.36 3.62
CA PRO A 297 22.99 -8.19 3.03
C PRO A 297 22.50 -9.00 1.83
N THR A 298 23.36 -9.14 0.84
CA THR A 298 23.23 -10.09 -0.28
C THR A 298 24.53 -10.90 -0.38
N ASN A 299 24.57 -11.94 -1.20
CA ASN A 299 25.74 -12.83 -1.28
C ASN A 299 27.07 -12.09 -1.53
N ASP A 300 27.05 -11.02 -2.34
CA ASP A 300 28.26 -10.31 -2.78
C ASP A 300 28.31 -8.83 -2.37
N SER A 301 27.28 -8.28 -1.69
CA SER A 301 27.20 -6.87 -1.28
C SER A 301 26.03 -6.63 -0.31
N HIS A 302 25.43 -5.44 -0.35
CA HIS A 302 24.16 -5.12 0.30
C HIS A 302 23.26 -4.32 -0.64
N VAL A 303 21.97 -4.34 -0.34
CA VAL A 303 20.95 -3.47 -0.94
C VAL A 303 20.49 -2.49 0.12
N THR A 304 20.49 -1.22 -0.26
CA THR A 304 20.11 -0.08 0.58
C THR A 304 18.68 0.31 0.29
N SER A 305 17.87 0.44 1.33
CA SER A 305 16.48 0.90 1.22
C SER A 305 16.20 2.05 2.15
N LEU A 306 15.37 2.98 1.71
CA LEU A 306 14.76 4.00 2.56
C LEU A 306 13.39 3.49 3.01
N GLU A 307 13.15 3.38 4.32
CA GLU A 307 11.90 2.88 4.90
C GLU A 307 11.28 3.98 5.79
N ALA A 308 10.07 4.43 5.46
CA ALA A 308 9.37 5.46 6.25
C ALA A 308 8.16 4.87 6.98
N TYR A 309 8.00 5.25 8.25
CA TYR A 309 7.02 4.69 9.18
C TYR A 309 6.12 5.76 9.78
N GLY A 310 4.85 5.41 9.99
CA GLY A 310 3.89 6.24 10.70
C GLY A 310 3.98 6.11 12.22
N SER A 311 3.18 6.90 12.93
CA SER A 311 3.07 6.85 14.40
C SER A 311 2.53 5.52 14.94
N ASP A 312 1.86 4.73 14.11
CA ASP A 312 1.39 3.39 14.43
C ASP A 312 2.44 2.29 14.17
N GLY A 313 3.68 2.67 13.83
CA GLY A 313 4.78 1.75 13.52
C GLY A 313 4.60 1.01 12.20
N LYS A 314 3.63 1.40 11.36
CA LYS A 314 3.42 0.79 10.04
C LYS A 314 4.19 1.52 8.97
N MET A 315 4.71 0.75 8.02
CA MET A 315 5.41 1.28 6.86
C MET A 315 4.44 2.07 5.98
N ILE A 316 4.81 3.29 5.65
CA ILE A 316 4.10 4.19 4.73
C ILE A 316 4.61 3.98 3.31
N ILE A 317 5.92 3.98 3.12
CA ILE A 317 6.57 3.89 1.82
C ILE A 317 7.98 3.30 2.01
N GLN A 318 8.43 2.57 0.99
CA GLN A 318 9.81 2.11 0.90
C GLN A 318 10.38 2.41 -0.49
N LEU A 319 11.61 2.90 -0.53
CA LEU A 319 12.32 3.24 -1.76
C LEU A 319 13.63 2.43 -1.90
N PHE A 320 13.95 2.08 -3.14
CA PHE A 320 15.22 1.48 -3.56
C PHE A 320 15.68 2.11 -4.88
N GLY A 321 16.94 1.92 -5.27
CA GLY A 321 17.37 2.09 -6.65
C GLY A 321 16.81 0.98 -7.52
N ALA A 322 16.42 1.30 -8.75
CA ALA A 322 15.94 0.30 -9.71
C ALA A 322 17.03 -0.72 -10.02
N ARG A 323 16.67 -2.00 -9.92
CA ARG A 323 17.55 -3.15 -10.22
C ARG A 323 16.69 -4.35 -10.60
N LYS A 324 17.27 -5.32 -11.32
CA LYS A 324 16.64 -6.64 -11.47
C LYS A 324 17.01 -7.55 -10.32
N GLU A 325 16.24 -8.62 -10.14
CA GLU A 325 16.58 -9.66 -9.18
C GLU A 325 17.93 -10.30 -9.53
N GLY A 326 18.77 -10.54 -8.52
CA GLY A 326 20.14 -11.02 -8.70
C GLY A 326 21.18 -9.95 -9.05
N GLU A 327 20.77 -8.75 -9.46
CA GLU A 327 21.70 -7.65 -9.76
C GLU A 327 22.07 -6.86 -8.50
N ARG A 328 23.30 -6.31 -8.52
CA ARG A 328 23.79 -5.37 -7.50
C ARG A 328 22.97 -4.09 -7.53
N GLU A 329 22.89 -3.40 -6.39
CA GLU A 329 22.30 -2.07 -6.38
C GLU A 329 23.14 -1.07 -7.17
N ARG A 330 22.49 -0.03 -7.69
CA ARG A 330 23.18 1.02 -8.43
C ARG A 330 24.02 1.87 -7.49
N ASP A 331 25.23 2.23 -7.93
CA ASP A 331 26.14 3.04 -7.12
C ASP A 331 25.61 4.46 -6.89
N ASP A 332 24.94 5.05 -7.89
CA ASP A 332 24.29 6.37 -7.78
C ASP A 332 23.19 6.39 -6.70
N TRP A 333 22.36 5.34 -6.64
CA TRP A 333 21.39 5.15 -5.56
C TRP A 333 22.06 4.99 -4.20
N ARG A 334 23.09 4.16 -4.10
CA ARG A 334 23.82 3.95 -2.83
C ARG A 334 24.39 5.26 -2.31
N VAL A 335 25.06 6.03 -3.17
CA VAL A 335 25.61 7.34 -2.82
C VAL A 335 24.50 8.29 -2.36
N LEU A 336 23.38 8.34 -3.06
CA LEU A 336 22.25 9.18 -2.64
C LEU A 336 21.70 8.76 -1.27
N ALA A 337 21.36 7.48 -1.10
CA ALA A 337 20.70 6.99 0.10
C ALA A 337 21.59 7.03 1.35
N GLU A 338 22.89 6.78 1.21
CA GLU A 338 23.82 6.72 2.35
C GLU A 338 24.32 8.10 2.81
N ASN A 339 24.24 9.13 1.96
CA ASN A 339 24.65 10.50 2.29
C ASN A 339 23.50 11.41 2.74
N LEU A 340 22.29 10.86 2.93
CA LEU A 340 21.17 11.63 3.47
C LEU A 340 21.45 12.11 4.91
N PRO A 341 20.96 13.31 5.29
CA PRO A 341 21.12 13.82 6.64
C PRO A 341 20.55 12.84 7.69
N ARG A 342 21.40 12.47 8.65
CA ARG A 342 21.01 11.63 9.79
C ARG A 342 20.19 12.43 10.78
N PHE A 343 19.26 11.77 11.46
CA PHE A 343 18.55 12.40 12.58
C PHE A 343 19.56 12.67 13.71
N PRO A 344 19.57 13.86 14.35
CA PRO A 344 20.57 14.17 15.37
C PRO A 344 20.51 13.19 16.56
N ASP A 345 21.67 12.61 16.93
CA ASP A 345 21.81 11.66 18.04
C ASP A 345 21.36 12.22 19.41
N SER A 346 21.28 13.55 19.56
CA SER A 346 20.93 14.22 20.82
C SER A 346 19.50 13.94 21.32
N TYR A 347 18.61 13.46 20.45
CA TYR A 347 17.22 13.12 20.82
C TYR A 347 17.00 11.63 21.16
N MET A 348 18.00 10.76 20.93
CA MET A 348 17.89 9.33 21.27
C MET A 348 18.09 9.05 22.77
N ARG A 349 18.63 10.01 23.55
CA ARG A 349 18.90 9.85 24.98
C ARG A 349 17.70 10.12 25.91
N THR A 350 16.56 10.58 25.38
CA THR A 350 15.37 10.96 26.19
C THR A 350 14.20 9.99 26.07
N ALA A 351 14.35 8.86 25.37
CA ALA A 351 13.28 7.88 25.16
C ALA A 351 13.69 6.45 25.56
N THR A 352 14.42 6.30 26.66
CA THR A 352 14.57 5.03 27.40
C THR A 352 13.53 4.91 28.50
#